data_AF-A0A842UMA0-F1
#
_entry.id   AF-A0A842UMA0-F1
#
_cell.length_a   1.000
_cell.length_b   1.000
_cell.length_c   1.000
_cell.angle_alpha   90.00
_cell.angle_beta   90.00
_cell.angle_gamma   90.00
#
_symmetry.space_group_name_H-M   'P 1'
#
loop_
_entity.id
_entity.type
_entity.pdbx_description
1 polymer ?
#
loop_
_entity_poly.entity_id
_entity_poly.type
_entity_poly.pdbx_seq_one_letter_code
_entity_poly.pdbx_strand_id
1 'polypeptide(L)'
;MARKGDFDPQRFGLACGIVSGVWLLILAMMGKGTLVTLLADLFPGYAVGGMGGVIGLVYGIIVFGITGYIFAWVYNYLKGKIK
;
A
#
# COMPACT_ATOMS: atom_id res chain seq x y z
N MET A 1 -17.09 14.36 10.59
CA MET A 1 -16.67 13.51 11.72
C MET A 1 -17.15 12.10 11.45
N ALA A 2 -16.23 11.14 11.26
CA ALA A 2 -16.57 9.72 11.09
C ALA A 2 -17.29 9.20 12.35
N ARG A 3 -18.43 8.53 12.21
CA ARG A 3 -19.16 7.93 13.33
C ARG A 3 -18.60 6.53 13.61
N LYS A 4 -18.80 6.05 14.84
CA LYS A 4 -18.32 4.75 15.34
C LYS A 4 -18.78 3.62 14.38
N GLY A 5 -17.83 3.03 13.65
CA GLY A 5 -18.08 1.97 12.65
C GLY A 5 -17.78 2.34 11.19
N ASP A 6 -17.38 3.59 10.90
CA ASP A 6 -16.97 4.05 9.58
C ASP A 6 -15.44 4.02 9.43
N PHE A 7 -14.93 3.60 8.26
CA PHE A 7 -13.51 3.77 7.95
C PHE A 7 -13.27 5.21 7.52
N ASP A 8 -12.35 5.92 8.19
CA ASP A 8 -11.83 7.18 7.67
C ASP A 8 -10.94 6.85 6.45
N PRO A 9 -11.33 7.24 5.22
CA PRO A 9 -10.61 6.82 4.02
C PRO A 9 -9.16 7.31 4.00
N GLN A 10 -8.89 8.48 4.58
CA GLN A 10 -7.53 9.04 4.63
C GLN A 10 -6.66 8.23 5.58
N ARG A 11 -7.16 7.94 6.78
CA ARG A 11 -6.40 7.16 7.78
C ARG A 11 -6.19 5.72 7.34
N PHE A 12 -7.22 5.12 6.73
CA PHE A 12 -7.15 3.75 6.25
C PHE A 12 -6.20 3.64 5.05
N GLY A 13 -6.29 4.55 4.08
CA GLY A 13 -5.34 4.64 2.98
C GLY A 13 -3.91 4.80 3.48
N LEU A 14 -3.65 5.75 4.37
CA LEU A 14 -2.31 5.96 4.93
C LEU A 14 -1.77 4.70 5.63
N ALA A 15 -2.59 4.01 6.43
CA ALA A 15 -2.18 2.78 7.09
C ALA A 15 -1.82 1.67 6.08
N CYS A 16 -2.66 1.44 5.06
CA CYS A 16 -2.38 0.48 3.99
C CYS A 16 -1.07 0.82 3.25
N GLY A 17 -0.86 2.10 2.94
CA GLY A 17 0.34 2.57 2.26
C GLY A 17 1.61 2.35 3.08
N ILE A 18 1.60 2.67 4.38
CA ILE A 18 2.76 2.49 5.26
C ILE A 18 3.08 1.00 5.44
N VAL A 19 2.07 0.18 5.76
CA VAL A 19 2.28 -1.25 6.02
C VAL A 19 2.85 -1.96 4.79
N SER A 20 2.27 -1.71 3.62
CA SER A 20 2.75 -2.30 2.36
C SER A 20 4.12 -1.76 1.93
N GLY A 21 4.38 -0.46 2.11
CA GLY A 21 5.67 0.15 1.78
C GLY A 21 6.81 -0.40 2.64
N VAL A 22 6.58 -0.53 3.94
CA VAL A 22 7.56 -1.15 4.85
C VAL A 22 7.76 -2.62 4.50
N TRP A 23 6.70 -3.35 4.15
CA TRP A 23 6.79 -4.74 3.71
C TRP A 23 7.65 -4.90 2.46
N LEU A 24 7.44 -4.07 1.43
CA LEU A 24 8.25 -4.06 0.21
C LEU A 24 9.72 -3.71 0.49
N LEU A 25 9.97 -2.75 1.38
CA LEU A 25 11.33 -2.42 1.81
C LEU A 25 12.02 -3.62 2.46
N ILE A 26 11.35 -4.31 3.38
CA ILE A 26 11.90 -5.50 4.05
C ILE A 26 12.19 -6.61 3.04
N LEU A 27 11.28 -6.87 2.11
CA LEU A 27 11.46 -7.89 1.08
C LEU A 27 12.67 -7.61 0.18
N ALA A 28 12.85 -6.36 -0.26
CA ALA A 28 14.02 -5.97 -1.03
C ALA A 28 15.33 -6.17 -0.25
N MET A 29 15.31 -5.95 1.07
CA MET A 29 16.49 -6.13 1.94
C MET A 29 16.80 -7.60 2.23
N MET A 30 15.80 -8.47 2.31
CA MET A 30 16.00 -9.92 2.51
C MET A 30 16.60 -10.60 1.27
N GLY A 31 16.38 -10.02 0.08
CA GLY A 31 17.19 -10.24 -1.10
C GLY A 31 17.08 -11.61 -1.78
N LYS A 32 16.08 -12.43 -1.43
CA LYS A 32 15.89 -13.77 -2.02
C LYS A 32 14.41 -14.12 -2.16
N GLY A 33 14.04 -14.71 -3.30
CA GLY A 33 12.75 -15.37 -3.51
C GLY A 33 12.04 -14.92 -4.78
N THR A 34 11.25 -15.84 -5.36
CA THR A 34 10.43 -15.63 -6.57
C THR A 34 9.53 -14.39 -6.47
N LEU A 35 9.10 -14.05 -5.26
CA LEU A 35 8.25 -12.90 -4.99
C LEU A 35 8.95 -11.56 -5.28
N VAL A 36 10.26 -11.44 -5.03
CA VAL A 36 11.01 -10.22 -5.35
C VAL A 36 11.17 -10.05 -6.85
N THR A 37 11.39 -11.15 -7.60
CA THR A 37 11.43 -11.12 -9.06
C THR A 37 10.10 -10.68 -9.65
N LEU A 38 8.98 -11.24 -9.19
CA LEU A 38 7.64 -10.84 -9.62
C LEU A 38 7.36 -9.35 -9.33
N LEU A 39 7.80 -8.86 -8.17
CA LEU A 39 7.65 -7.45 -7.82
C LEU A 39 8.52 -6.54 -8.67
N ALA A 40 9.72 -6.98 -9.07
CA ALA A 40 10.60 -6.22 -9.96
C ALA A 40 10.00 -6.07 -11.37
N ASP A 41 9.27 -7.08 -11.84
CA ASP A 41 8.54 -7.02 -13.10
C ASP A 41 7.33 -6.07 -13.03
N LEU A 42 6.67 -6.00 -11.86
CA LEU A 42 5.49 -5.17 -11.66
C LEU A 42 5.82 -3.70 -11.37
N PHE A 43 6.91 -3.46 -10.64
CA PHE A 43 7.32 -2.14 -10.17
C PHE A 43 8.67 -1.76 -10.77
N PRO A 44 8.68 -0.94 -11.85
CA PRO A 44 9.92 -0.49 -12.47
C PRO A 44 10.86 0.15 -11.45
N GLY A 45 12.10 -0.34 -11.40
CA GLY A 45 13.13 0.11 -10.46
C GLY A 45 13.12 -0.61 -9.10
N TYR A 46 12.14 -1.46 -8.82
CA TYR A 46 12.18 -2.34 -7.66
C TYR A 46 13.19 -3.47 -7.90
N ALA A 47 14.09 -3.67 -6.95
CA ALA A 47 15.15 -4.66 -7.02
C ALA A 47 15.61 -5.06 -5.61
N VAL A 48 16.40 -6.12 -5.53
CA VAL A 48 17.10 -6.50 -4.30
C VAL A 48 18.07 -5.40 -3.89
N GLY A 49 18.07 -5.04 -2.61
CA GLY A 49 18.98 -4.06 -2.00
C GLY A 49 18.29 -2.78 -1.53
N GLY A 50 19.04 -1.94 -0.82
CA GLY A 50 18.51 -0.76 -0.13
C GLY A 50 17.78 0.22 -1.05
N MET A 51 18.33 0.52 -2.23
CA MET A 51 17.71 1.45 -3.17
C MET A 51 16.40 0.89 -3.75
N GLY A 52 16.38 -0.39 -4.12
CA GLY A 52 15.16 -1.05 -4.58
C GLY A 52 14.09 -1.12 -3.49
N GLY A 53 14.49 -1.27 -2.23
CA GLY A 53 13.59 -1.19 -1.08
C GLY A 53 12.98 0.19 -0.86
N VAL A 54 13.76 1.27 -1.03
CA VAL A 54 13.23 2.65 -0.98
C VAL A 54 12.22 2.90 -2.10
N ILE A 55 12.51 2.43 -3.30
CA ILE A 55 11.58 2.51 -4.44
C ILE A 55 10.30 1.71 -4.13
N GLY A 56 10.43 0.51 -3.58
CA GLY A 56 9.31 -0.30 -3.11
C GLY A 56 8.47 0.38 -2.03
N LEU A 57 9.11 1.09 -1.11
CA LEU A 57 8.41 1.86 -0.08
C LEU A 57 7.55 2.97 -0.68
N VAL A 58 8.06 3.69 -1.69
CA VAL A 58 7.31 4.72 -2.40
C VAL A 58 6.12 4.11 -3.15
N TYR A 59 6.33 3.01 -3.88
CA TYR A 59 5.23 2.28 -4.53
C TYR A 59 4.19 1.79 -3.53
N GLY A 60 4.62 1.24 -2.40
CA GLY A 60 3.74 0.82 -1.30
C GLY A 60 2.83 1.94 -0.83
N ILE A 61 3.42 3.07 -0.47
CA ILE A 61 2.68 4.24 0.02
C ILE A 61 1.69 4.76 -1.01
N ILE A 62 2.12 4.91 -2.27
CA ILE A 62 1.27 5.50 -3.31
C ILE A 62 0.19 4.52 -3.74
N VAL A 63 0.57 3.33 -4.22
CA VAL A 63 -0.36 2.38 -4.86
C VAL A 63 -1.32 1.81 -3.83
N PHE A 64 -0.82 1.28 -2.73
CA PHE A 64 -1.69 0.68 -1.70
C PHE A 64 -2.34 1.75 -0.84
N GLY A 65 -1.76 2.95 -0.71
CA GLY A 65 -2.42 4.06 -0.05
C GLY A 65 -3.65 4.54 -0.81
N ILE A 66 -3.53 4.74 -2.12
CA ILE A 66 -4.67 5.06 -3.00
C ILE A 66 -5.68 3.92 -3.00
N THR A 67 -5.23 2.68 -3.14
CA THR A 67 -6.12 1.51 -3.13
C THR A 67 -6.89 1.38 -1.81
N GLY A 68 -6.22 1.56 -0.67
CA GLY A 68 -6.85 1.56 0.65
C GLY A 68 -7.87 2.69 0.79
N TYR A 69 -7.51 3.90 0.36
CA TYR A 69 -8.44 5.04 0.36
C TYR A 69 -9.71 4.72 -0.45
N ILE A 70 -9.53 4.26 -1.69
CA ILE A 70 -10.65 3.91 -2.58
C ILE A 70 -11.49 2.80 -1.96
N PHE A 71 -10.86 1.77 -1.38
CA PHE A 71 -11.57 0.68 -0.71
C PHE A 71 -12.45 1.18 0.43
N ALA A 72 -11.89 2.03 1.32
CA ALA A 72 -12.64 2.61 2.42
C ALA A 72 -13.76 3.53 1.93
N TRP A 73 -13.52 4.29 0.86
CA TRP A 73 -14.54 5.14 0.23
C TRP A 73 -15.69 4.31 -0.36
N VAL A 74 -15.39 3.29 -1.17
CA VAL A 74 -16.39 2.38 -1.76
C VAL A 74 -17.17 1.66 -0.66
N TYR A 75 -16.49 1.17 0.38
CA TYR A 75 -17.16 0.51 1.51
C TYR A 75 -18.17 1.43 2.20
N ASN A 76 -17.81 2.69 2.42
CA ASN A 76 -18.70 3.67 3.01
C ASN A 76 -19.85 4.05 2.05
N TYR A 77 -19.59 4.14 0.74
CA TYR A 77 -20.62 4.36 -0.28
C TYR A 77 -21.65 3.22 -0.29
N LEU A 78 -21.21 1.97 -0.31
CA LEU A 78 -22.08 0.79 -0.28
C LEU A 78 -22.90 0.69 1.02
N LYS A 79 -22.37 1.21 2.13
CA LYS A 79 -23.11 1.35 3.40
C LYS A 79 -24.09 2.53 3.42
N GLY A 80 -24.21 3.30 2.33
CA GLY A 80 -25.06 4.50 2.26
C GLY A 80 -24.58 5.64 3.15
N LYS A 81 -23.29 5.66 3.51
CA LYS A 81 -22.67 6.68 4.39
C LYS A 81 -22.07 7.86 3.62
N ILE A 82 -21.85 7.70 2.31
CA ILE A 82 -21.40 8.76 1.40
C ILE A 82 -22.44 8.83 0.28
N LYS A 83 -22.97 10.02 0.01
CA LYS A 83 -23.87 10.28 -1.13
C LYS A 83 -23.04 10.67 -2.35
#